data_AF-A0A2V5URT4-F1
#
_entry.id   AF-A0A2V5URT4-F1
#
_cell.length_a   1.000
_cell.length_b   1.000
_cell.length_c   1.000
_cell.angle_alpha   90.00
_cell.angle_beta   90.00
_cell.angle_gamma   90.00
#
_symmetry.space_group_name_H-M   'P 1'
#
loop_
_entity.id
_entity.type
_entity.pdbx_description
1 polymer ?
#
loop_
_entity_poly.entity_id
_entity_poly.type
_entity_poly.pdbx_seq_one_letter_code
_entity_poly.pdbx_strand_id
1 'polypeptide(L)'
;MDDWRGKSPNEILTKSPEDRSSWHFFQARSWLDYATRENAPSAIHYAAFELRYGLEYLLFELLLLASESLTLREYRKAIGNPKETKKMLKSPARDYVKLTEFTKIVVSVDSDAPPLQFWNLDDLFRHWGVASEFLHFLGPHSANYSEIDWTAKAIGRLDSVLSSIWSAMTDTIGNAMMRPSQMPPEVHQAWTEFKDGTLAKDDLTRRLMIMQPILRMRRKGETGWQHKGRRIWKIPKD
;
A
#
# COMPACT_ATOMS: atom_id res chain seq x y z
N MET A 1 -0.53 14.21 7.98
CA MET A 1 0.79 13.64 7.63
C MET A 1 1.75 14.80 7.70
N ASP A 2 2.90 14.63 8.34
CA ASP A 2 3.85 15.73 8.49
C ASP A 2 4.40 16.18 7.14
N ASP A 3 4.79 17.44 7.05
CA ASP A 3 5.44 17.99 5.87
C ASP A 3 6.83 17.36 5.69
N TRP A 4 7.08 16.80 4.51
CA TRP A 4 8.35 16.16 4.12
C TRP A 4 9.35 17.17 3.55
N ARG A 5 8.90 18.39 3.22
CA ARG A 5 9.75 19.41 2.59
C ARG A 5 10.68 20.08 3.61
N GLY A 6 11.84 20.54 3.11
CA GLY A 6 12.74 21.41 3.84
C GLY A 6 13.46 20.73 5.01
N LYS A 7 13.43 19.39 5.08
CA LYS A 7 14.06 18.64 6.18
C LYS A 7 15.57 18.51 5.96
N SER A 8 16.32 18.72 7.03
CA SER A 8 17.74 18.39 7.11
C SER A 8 17.94 16.88 7.36
N PRO A 9 19.14 16.33 7.09
CA PRO A 9 19.43 14.91 7.34
C PRO A 9 19.18 14.51 8.79
N ASN A 10 19.55 15.38 9.75
CA ASN A 10 19.33 15.10 11.16
C ASN A 10 17.83 15.02 11.49
N GLU A 11 17.02 15.95 10.99
CA GLU A 11 15.57 15.91 11.20
C GLU A 11 14.90 14.67 10.58
N ILE A 12 15.39 14.21 9.42
CA ILE A 12 14.89 12.98 8.79
C ILE A 12 15.21 11.76 9.68
N LEU A 13 16.43 11.68 10.20
CA LEU A 13 16.94 10.52 10.95
C LEU A 13 16.46 10.48 12.41
N THR A 14 16.31 11.61 13.08
CA THR A 14 15.97 11.65 14.52
C THR A 14 14.47 11.56 14.80
N LYS A 15 13.65 11.60 13.76
CA LYS A 15 12.20 11.52 13.91
C LYS A 15 11.80 10.09 14.29
N SER A 16 10.87 9.96 15.23
CA SER A 16 10.46 8.65 15.74
C SER A 16 9.92 7.77 14.61
N PRO A 17 10.48 6.55 14.43
CA PRO A 17 10.04 5.66 13.38
C PRO A 17 8.61 5.18 13.62
N GLU A 18 7.85 4.99 12.55
CA GLU A 18 6.51 4.41 12.61
C GLU A 18 6.49 3.08 11.85
N ASP A 19 5.87 2.07 12.44
CA ASP A 19 5.77 0.72 11.87
C ASP A 19 4.65 0.64 10.80
N ARG A 20 4.90 1.27 9.64
CA ARG A 20 3.99 1.31 8.48
C ARG A 20 4.70 1.75 7.20
N SER A 21 4.23 1.27 6.06
CA SER A 21 4.81 1.63 4.74
C SER A 21 4.86 3.14 4.47
N SER A 22 3.86 3.89 4.94
CA SER A 22 3.77 5.35 4.76
C SER A 22 4.92 6.15 5.37
N TRP A 23 5.53 5.62 6.43
CA TRP A 23 6.69 6.23 7.08
C TRP A 23 7.90 6.29 6.14
N HIS A 24 8.16 5.18 5.46
CA HIS A 24 9.26 5.05 4.52
C HIS A 24 9.04 5.92 3.28
N PHE A 25 7.80 6.03 2.79
CA PHE A 25 7.50 6.96 1.70
C PHE A 25 7.69 8.43 2.12
N PHE A 26 7.37 8.78 3.37
CA PHE A 26 7.68 10.11 3.92
C PHE A 26 9.20 10.37 3.96
N GLN A 27 9.99 9.41 4.43
CA GLN A 27 11.45 9.53 4.45
C GLN A 27 12.02 9.64 3.04
N ALA A 28 11.54 8.82 2.10
CA ALA A 28 11.97 8.85 0.70
C ALA A 28 11.71 10.21 0.05
N ARG A 29 10.53 10.81 0.28
CA ARG A 29 10.20 12.18 -0.16
C ARG A 29 11.16 13.21 0.45
N SER A 30 11.43 13.09 1.75
CA SER A 30 12.30 14.03 2.47
C SER A 30 13.75 13.97 1.97
N TRP A 31 14.27 12.77 1.70
CA TRP A 31 15.60 12.59 1.11
C TRP A 31 15.68 13.11 -0.32
N LEU A 32 14.64 12.91 -1.12
CA LEU A 32 14.60 13.40 -2.50
C LEU A 32 14.51 14.94 -2.56
N ASP A 33 13.74 15.53 -1.65
CA ASP A 33 13.70 16.99 -1.44
C ASP A 33 15.08 17.54 -1.10
N TYR A 34 15.74 16.94 -0.11
CA TYR A 34 17.09 17.33 0.30
C TYR A 34 18.10 17.18 -0.85
N ALA A 35 18.05 16.05 -1.58
CA ALA A 35 18.91 15.82 -2.75
C ALA A 35 18.77 16.95 -3.78
N THR A 36 17.53 17.40 -4.00
CA THR A 36 17.20 18.45 -4.97
C THR A 36 17.66 19.83 -4.50
N ARG A 37 17.33 20.21 -3.27
CA ARG A 37 17.62 21.56 -2.75
C ARG A 37 19.11 21.81 -2.50
N GLU A 38 19.80 20.82 -1.94
CA GLU A 38 21.20 20.95 -1.53
C GLU A 38 22.18 20.46 -2.61
N ASN A 39 21.67 20.05 -3.78
CA ASN A 39 22.46 19.39 -4.83
C ASN A 39 23.33 18.27 -4.23
N ALA A 40 22.68 17.32 -3.53
CA ALA A 40 23.34 16.25 -2.81
C ALA A 40 23.03 14.88 -3.47
N PRO A 41 23.77 14.48 -4.53
CA PRO A 41 23.51 13.25 -5.26
C PRO A 41 23.51 11.97 -4.41
N SER A 42 24.27 11.92 -3.32
CA SER A 42 24.28 10.78 -2.41
C SER A 42 22.91 10.55 -1.73
N ALA A 43 22.14 11.61 -1.49
CA ALA A 43 20.79 11.55 -0.90
C ALA A 43 19.79 10.80 -1.79
N ILE A 44 20.05 10.67 -3.10
CA ILE A 44 19.26 9.86 -4.03
C ILE A 44 19.24 8.39 -3.60
N HIS A 45 20.37 7.87 -3.09
CA HIS A 45 20.43 6.48 -2.62
C HIS A 45 19.59 6.25 -1.38
N TYR A 46 19.58 7.21 -0.44
CA TYR A 46 18.72 7.15 0.73
C TYR A 46 17.24 7.24 0.34
N ALA A 47 16.89 8.11 -0.61
CA ALA A 47 15.53 8.19 -1.16
C ALA A 47 15.10 6.87 -1.82
N ALA A 48 15.97 6.27 -2.64
CA ALA A 48 15.71 4.99 -3.29
C ALA A 48 15.59 3.83 -2.29
N PHE A 49 16.43 3.83 -1.24
CA PHE A 49 16.41 2.83 -0.18
C PHE A 49 15.07 2.86 0.55
N GLU A 50 14.67 4.04 1.03
CA GLU A 50 13.39 4.23 1.73
C GLU A 50 12.20 3.94 0.81
N LEU A 51 12.25 4.33 -0.46
CA LEU A 51 11.19 3.99 -1.43
C LEU A 51 11.06 2.47 -1.59
N ARG A 52 12.18 1.76 -1.78
CA ARG A 52 12.15 0.30 -1.93
C ARG A 52 11.65 -0.38 -0.67
N TYR A 53 12.15 0.04 0.49
CA TYR A 53 11.74 -0.53 1.77
C TYR A 53 10.25 -0.27 2.04
N GLY A 54 9.75 0.93 1.75
CA GLY A 54 8.32 1.24 1.82
C GLY A 54 7.47 0.39 0.88
N LEU A 55 7.93 0.10 -0.34
CA LEU A 55 7.25 -0.79 -1.27
C LEU A 55 7.22 -2.24 -0.77
N GLU A 56 8.33 -2.75 -0.23
CA GLU A 56 8.40 -4.10 0.35
C GLU A 56 7.48 -4.21 1.57
N TYR A 57 7.47 -3.19 2.43
CA TYR A 57 6.58 -3.09 3.56
C TYR A 57 5.10 -3.06 3.11
N LEU A 58 4.77 -2.24 2.11
CA LEU A 58 3.42 -2.17 1.55
C LEU A 58 2.99 -3.52 0.97
N LEU A 59 3.83 -4.17 0.17
CA LEU A 59 3.53 -5.49 -0.39
C LEU A 59 3.29 -6.54 0.71
N PHE A 60 4.04 -6.45 1.81
CA PHE A 60 3.83 -7.29 2.98
C PHE A 60 2.50 -6.99 3.70
N GLU A 61 2.14 -5.72 3.89
CA GLU A 61 0.81 -5.31 4.39
C GLU A 61 -0.30 -5.89 3.52
N LEU A 62 -0.16 -5.82 2.18
CA LEU A 62 -1.13 -6.40 1.25
C LEU A 62 -1.20 -7.92 1.38
N LEU A 63 -0.07 -8.60 1.60
CA LEU A 63 -0.02 -10.05 1.80
C LEU A 63 -0.76 -10.47 3.08
N LEU A 64 -0.62 -9.70 4.16
CA LEU A 64 -1.33 -9.92 5.43
C LEU A 64 -2.83 -9.61 5.33
N LEU A 65 -3.23 -8.69 4.47
CA LEU A 65 -4.64 -8.34 4.26
C LEU A 65 -5.34 -9.33 3.31
N ALA A 66 -4.62 -9.88 2.34
CA ALA A 66 -5.14 -10.87 1.40
C ALA A 66 -5.11 -12.31 1.94
N SER A 67 -4.78 -12.51 3.21
CA SER A 67 -4.56 -13.83 3.80
C SER A 67 -5.19 -13.95 5.17
N GLU A 68 -5.76 -15.12 5.46
CA GLU A 68 -6.20 -15.49 6.81
C GLU A 68 -5.02 -15.68 7.77
N SER A 69 -3.90 -16.19 7.25
CA SER A 69 -2.69 -16.40 8.02
C SER A 69 -1.47 -16.44 7.10
N LEU A 70 -0.37 -15.84 7.54
CA LEU A 70 0.92 -15.98 6.89
C LEU A 70 1.84 -16.80 7.79
N THR A 71 2.27 -17.96 7.30
CA THR A 71 3.22 -18.79 8.06
C THR A 71 4.62 -18.16 8.06
N LEU A 72 5.42 -18.43 9.09
CA LEU A 72 6.81 -17.96 9.16
C LEU A 72 7.64 -18.44 7.94
N ARG A 73 7.34 -19.64 7.42
CA ARG A 73 7.99 -20.20 6.24
C ARG A 73 7.65 -19.39 4.98
N GLU A 74 6.40 -18.98 4.80
CA GLU A 74 6.00 -18.12 3.69
C GLU A 74 6.63 -16.73 3.81
N TYR A 75 6.60 -16.14 5.01
CA TYR A 75 7.27 -14.86 5.27
C TYR A 75 8.75 -14.89 4.86
N ARG A 76 9.49 -15.91 5.31
CA ARG A 76 10.92 -16.08 4.98
C ARG A 76 11.19 -16.27 3.49
N LYS A 77 10.23 -16.78 2.72
CA LYS A 77 10.34 -16.88 1.26
C LYS A 77 10.05 -15.56 0.55
N ALA A 78 9.16 -14.75 1.11
CA ALA A 78 8.70 -13.50 0.53
C ALA A 78 9.67 -12.33 0.78
N ILE A 79 10.28 -12.26 1.98
CA ILE A 79 11.15 -11.16 2.36
C ILE A 79 12.31 -10.95 1.36
N GLY A 80 12.45 -9.73 0.85
CA GLY A 80 13.45 -9.36 -0.15
C GLY A 80 13.29 -10.06 -1.52
N ASN A 81 12.24 -10.87 -1.72
CA ASN A 81 12.00 -11.61 -2.95
C ASN A 81 10.70 -11.15 -3.63
N PRO A 82 10.77 -10.20 -4.59
CA PRO A 82 9.58 -9.67 -5.24
C PRO A 82 8.85 -10.73 -6.08
N LYS A 83 9.57 -11.71 -6.66
CA LYS A 83 8.95 -12.77 -7.47
C LYS A 83 8.09 -13.69 -6.60
N GLU A 84 8.62 -14.14 -5.46
CA GLU A 84 7.87 -14.97 -4.52
C GLU A 84 6.71 -14.18 -3.89
N THR A 85 6.92 -12.92 -3.52
CA THR A 85 5.85 -12.05 -3.01
C THR A 85 4.72 -11.91 -4.03
N LYS A 86 5.05 -11.63 -5.30
CA LYS A 86 4.08 -11.54 -6.40
C LYS A 86 3.31 -12.85 -6.58
N LYS A 87 4.01 -13.97 -6.56
CA LYS A 87 3.42 -15.31 -6.67
C LYS A 87 2.45 -15.60 -5.51
N MET A 88 2.81 -15.24 -4.29
CA MET A 88 1.94 -15.43 -3.12
C MET A 88 0.67 -14.60 -3.20
N LEU A 89 0.78 -13.31 -3.55
CA LEU A 89 -0.37 -12.41 -3.73
C LEU A 89 -1.32 -12.90 -4.83
N LYS A 90 -0.79 -13.49 -5.91
CA LYS A 90 -1.58 -14.06 -7.02
C LYS A 90 -2.01 -15.51 -6.80
N SER A 91 -1.66 -16.14 -5.69
CA SER A 91 -2.00 -17.55 -5.44
C SER A 91 -3.50 -17.72 -5.17
N PRO A 92 -4.13 -18.86 -5.53
CA PRO A 92 -5.56 -19.09 -5.27
C PRO A 92 -5.99 -18.95 -3.79
N ALA A 93 -5.05 -19.20 -2.87
CA ALA A 93 -5.30 -19.02 -1.44
C ALA A 93 -5.60 -17.57 -1.07
N ARG A 94 -4.94 -16.61 -1.72
CA ARG A 94 -5.02 -15.17 -1.39
C ARG A 94 -5.83 -14.38 -2.42
N ASP A 95 -5.64 -14.72 -3.69
CA ASP A 95 -6.28 -14.15 -4.87
C ASP A 95 -6.51 -12.64 -4.74
N TYR A 96 -5.41 -11.91 -4.54
CA TYR A 96 -5.42 -10.49 -4.25
C TYR A 96 -6.27 -9.70 -5.26
N VAL A 97 -6.16 -10.05 -6.54
CA VAL A 97 -6.85 -9.35 -7.63
C VAL A 97 -8.36 -9.51 -7.47
N LYS A 98 -8.83 -10.73 -7.23
CA LYS A 98 -10.25 -11.01 -7.05
C LYS A 98 -10.81 -10.43 -5.76
N LEU A 99 -10.03 -10.47 -4.68
CA LEU A 99 -10.40 -9.84 -3.40
C LEU A 99 -10.50 -8.32 -3.52
N THR A 100 -9.58 -7.71 -4.26
CA THR A 100 -9.58 -6.27 -4.57
C THR A 100 -10.83 -5.92 -5.39
N GLU A 101 -11.16 -6.71 -6.41
CA GLU A 101 -12.37 -6.51 -7.21
C GLU A 101 -13.64 -6.63 -6.36
N PHE A 102 -13.74 -7.68 -5.54
CA PHE A 102 -14.85 -7.87 -4.61
C PHE A 102 -15.00 -6.67 -3.68
N THR A 103 -13.89 -6.22 -3.07
CA THR A 103 -13.89 -5.08 -2.14
C THR A 103 -14.31 -3.78 -2.84
N LYS A 104 -13.90 -3.56 -4.11
CA LYS A 104 -14.38 -2.41 -4.91
C LYS A 104 -15.90 -2.42 -5.05
N ILE A 105 -16.50 -3.58 -5.30
CA ILE A 105 -17.96 -3.71 -5.44
C ILE A 105 -18.65 -3.40 -4.10
N VAL A 106 -18.16 -3.98 -3.01
CA VAL A 106 -18.68 -3.72 -1.65
C VAL A 106 -18.64 -2.23 -1.31
N VAL A 107 -17.54 -1.55 -1.61
CA VAL A 107 -17.38 -0.11 -1.39
C VAL A 107 -18.30 0.69 -2.31
N SER A 108 -18.45 0.31 -3.58
CA SER A 108 -19.27 1.06 -4.55
C SER A 108 -20.76 1.10 -4.23
N VAL A 109 -21.27 0.10 -3.50
CA VAL A 109 -22.68 0.07 -3.09
C VAL A 109 -22.91 0.75 -1.74
N ASP A 110 -21.85 1.18 -1.06
CA ASP A 110 -21.93 1.83 0.25
C ASP A 110 -21.55 3.31 0.17
N SER A 111 -22.56 4.17 0.12
CA SER A 111 -22.39 5.64 0.17
C SER A 111 -21.58 6.16 1.36
N ASP A 112 -21.47 5.39 2.45
CA ASP A 112 -20.78 5.80 3.67
C ASP A 112 -19.34 5.25 3.72
N ALA A 113 -18.89 4.57 2.67
CA ALA A 113 -17.54 4.00 2.63
C ALA A 113 -16.48 5.12 2.54
N PRO A 114 -15.39 5.03 3.33
CA PRO A 114 -14.30 5.99 3.24
C PRO A 114 -13.58 5.89 1.88
N PRO A 115 -12.82 6.92 1.46
CA PRO A 115 -11.92 6.79 0.33
C PRO A 115 -10.81 5.79 0.67
N LEU A 116 -10.69 4.74 -0.14
CA LEU A 116 -9.73 3.66 0.05
C LEU A 116 -8.84 3.50 -1.18
N GLN A 117 -7.59 3.09 -0.96
CA GLN A 117 -6.61 2.86 -2.02
C GLN A 117 -6.59 1.39 -2.46
N PHE A 118 -6.80 1.17 -3.77
CA PHE A 118 -6.70 -0.14 -4.41
C PHE A 118 -5.42 -0.20 -5.25
N TRP A 119 -4.41 -0.90 -4.75
CA TRP A 119 -3.12 -0.98 -5.42
C TRP A 119 -3.13 -1.93 -6.63
N ASN A 120 -2.54 -1.48 -7.73
CA ASN A 120 -2.22 -2.36 -8.85
C ASN A 120 -0.87 -3.03 -8.58
N LEU A 121 -0.85 -4.37 -8.50
CA LEU A 121 0.37 -5.11 -8.19
C LEU A 121 1.45 -4.91 -9.26
N ASP A 122 1.09 -4.86 -10.54
CA ASP A 122 2.07 -4.71 -11.62
C ASP A 122 2.72 -3.32 -11.58
N ASP A 123 1.97 -2.28 -11.21
CA ASP A 123 2.52 -0.94 -10.96
C ASP A 123 3.47 -0.95 -9.75
N LEU A 124 3.09 -1.58 -8.63
CA LEU A 124 3.95 -1.68 -7.44
C LEU A 124 5.28 -2.40 -7.74
N PHE A 125 5.25 -3.49 -8.51
CA PHE A 125 6.48 -4.20 -8.89
C PHE A 125 7.32 -3.41 -9.90
N ARG A 126 6.69 -2.63 -10.79
CA ARG A 126 7.41 -1.68 -11.66
C ARG A 126 8.12 -0.61 -10.83
N HIS A 127 7.43 -0.03 -9.85
CA HIS A 127 7.99 0.95 -8.91
C HIS A 127 9.15 0.36 -8.10
N TRP A 128 9.03 -0.90 -7.68
CA TRP A 128 10.10 -1.62 -6.98
C TRP A 128 11.36 -1.76 -7.85
N GLY A 129 11.17 -2.04 -9.14
CA GLY A 129 12.26 -2.08 -10.12
C GLY A 129 12.97 -0.74 -10.25
N VAL A 130 12.21 0.35 -10.39
CA VAL A 130 12.76 1.72 -10.46
C VAL A 130 13.61 2.04 -9.23
N ALA A 131 13.11 1.76 -8.03
CA ALA A 131 13.86 2.00 -6.79
C ALA A 131 15.16 1.18 -6.73
N SER A 132 15.09 -0.08 -7.17
CA SER A 132 16.22 -1.02 -7.13
C SER A 132 17.39 -0.62 -8.05
N GLU A 133 17.10 0.07 -9.16
CA GLU A 133 18.14 0.54 -10.09
C GLU A 133 19.12 1.51 -9.42
N PHE A 134 18.66 2.31 -8.46
CA PHE A 134 19.50 3.24 -7.72
C PHE A 134 20.18 2.61 -6.49
N LEU A 135 19.93 1.32 -6.21
CA LEU A 135 20.53 0.60 -5.08
C LEU A 135 21.57 -0.43 -5.50
N HIS A 136 21.49 -0.90 -6.74
CA HIS A 136 22.39 -1.92 -7.29
C HIS A 136 23.30 -1.38 -8.41
N PHE A 137 23.42 -0.05 -8.51
CA PHE A 137 24.23 0.56 -9.53
C PHE A 137 25.73 0.50 -9.18
N LEU A 138 26.54 0.02 -10.12
CA LEU A 138 28.00 0.06 -10.10
C LEU A 138 28.46 0.76 -11.38
N GLY A 139 29.05 1.95 -11.25
CA GLY A 139 29.59 2.70 -12.39
C GLY A 139 30.51 3.83 -11.95
N PRO A 140 31.28 4.41 -12.90
CA PRO A 140 32.29 5.42 -12.58
C PRO A 140 31.64 6.72 -12.11
N HIS A 141 32.23 7.36 -11.09
CA HIS A 141 31.73 8.61 -10.50
C HIS A 141 31.55 9.72 -11.55
N SER A 142 32.45 9.75 -12.55
CA SER A 142 32.47 10.73 -13.65
C SER A 142 31.34 10.57 -14.67
N ALA A 143 30.57 9.49 -14.65
CA ALA A 143 29.40 9.32 -15.52
C ALA A 143 28.07 9.59 -14.77
N ASN A 144 28.17 9.98 -13.49
CA ASN A 144 27.06 9.92 -12.54
C ASN A 144 26.99 11.15 -11.65
N TYR A 145 27.59 11.10 -10.46
CA TYR A 145 27.41 12.12 -9.42
C TYR A 145 28.02 13.46 -9.80
N SER A 146 29.02 13.45 -10.70
CA SER A 146 29.60 14.65 -11.28
C SER A 146 28.80 15.18 -12.48
N GLU A 147 27.82 14.42 -12.98
CA GLU A 147 26.98 14.77 -14.12
C GLU A 147 25.61 15.28 -13.65
N ILE A 148 25.34 16.56 -13.89
CA ILE A 148 24.09 17.22 -13.52
C ILE A 148 22.90 16.51 -14.19
N ASP A 149 23.06 16.09 -15.45
CA ASP A 149 22.04 15.38 -16.21
C ASP A 149 21.64 14.05 -15.58
N TRP A 150 22.60 13.32 -15.02
CA TRP A 150 22.32 12.07 -14.33
C TRP A 150 21.50 12.33 -13.07
N THR A 151 21.91 13.32 -12.27
CA THR A 151 21.24 13.72 -11.03
C THR A 151 19.80 14.16 -11.31
N ALA A 152 19.58 15.01 -12.31
CA ALA A 152 18.25 15.47 -12.71
C ALA A 152 17.34 14.31 -13.18
N LYS A 153 17.88 13.39 -14.00
CA LYS A 153 17.14 12.20 -14.46
C LYS A 153 16.79 11.26 -13.30
N ALA A 154 17.72 11.03 -12.37
CA ALA A 154 17.51 10.21 -11.20
C ALA A 154 16.42 10.79 -10.30
N ILE A 155 16.48 12.11 -10.03
CA ILE A 155 15.47 12.82 -9.25
C ILE A 155 14.09 12.71 -9.91
N GLY A 156 13.97 13.09 -11.19
CA GLY A 156 12.68 13.07 -11.88
C GLY A 156 12.07 11.67 -11.94
N ARG A 157 12.90 10.64 -12.06
CA ARG A 157 12.43 9.26 -12.11
C ARG A 157 11.95 8.75 -10.76
N LEU A 158 12.68 9.00 -9.67
CA LEU A 158 12.21 8.68 -8.32
C LEU A 158 10.98 9.50 -7.94
N ASP A 159 10.93 10.78 -8.30
CA ASP A 159 9.80 11.67 -8.03
C ASP A 159 8.53 11.18 -8.72
N SER A 160 8.61 10.72 -9.98
CA SER A 160 7.44 10.20 -10.71
C SER A 160 6.75 9.04 -9.98
N VAL A 161 7.54 8.14 -9.38
CA VAL A 161 7.05 7.01 -8.61
C VAL A 161 6.54 7.48 -7.24
N LEU A 162 7.33 8.28 -6.53
CA LEU A 162 7.01 8.75 -5.19
C LEU A 162 5.78 9.63 -5.17
N SER A 163 5.61 10.53 -6.14
CA SER A 163 4.44 11.40 -6.27
C SER A 163 3.16 10.59 -6.45
N SER A 164 3.21 9.53 -7.28
CA SER A 164 2.07 8.61 -7.47
C SER A 164 1.69 7.88 -6.18
N ILE A 165 2.67 7.31 -5.48
CA ILE A 165 2.45 6.58 -4.22
C ILE A 165 1.98 7.54 -3.12
N TRP A 166 2.60 8.72 -3.03
CA TRP A 166 2.33 9.69 -1.99
C TRP A 166 0.90 10.24 -2.09
N SER A 167 0.46 10.65 -3.29
CA SER A 167 -0.93 11.07 -3.51
C SER A 167 -1.91 9.96 -3.13
N ALA A 168 -1.68 8.73 -3.58
CA ALA A 168 -2.51 7.58 -3.19
C ALA A 168 -2.60 7.39 -1.66
N MET A 169 -1.55 7.72 -0.90
CA MET A 169 -1.53 7.61 0.56
C MET A 169 -2.04 8.83 1.32
N THR A 170 -2.00 10.03 0.74
CA THR A 170 -2.53 11.24 1.37
C THR A 170 -4.01 11.41 1.12
N ASP A 171 -4.49 10.95 -0.03
CA ASP A 171 -5.85 11.19 -0.51
C ASP A 171 -6.82 10.09 -0.05
N THR A 172 -6.30 9.04 0.60
CA THR A 172 -7.08 7.91 1.12
C THR A 172 -6.84 7.68 2.61
N ILE A 173 -7.80 7.00 3.26
CA ILE A 173 -7.75 6.73 4.71
C ILE A 173 -7.06 5.39 5.02
N GLY A 174 -6.93 4.50 4.04
CA GLY A 174 -6.23 3.23 4.19
C GLY A 174 -6.27 2.33 2.95
N ASN A 175 -5.65 1.15 3.09
CA ASN A 175 -5.63 0.12 2.05
C ASN A 175 -7.01 -0.55 1.93
N ALA A 176 -7.50 -0.67 0.71
CA ALA A 176 -8.85 -1.13 0.40
C ALA A 176 -8.97 -2.67 0.37
N MET A 177 -8.75 -3.34 1.49
CA MET A 177 -9.01 -4.78 1.60
C MET A 177 -9.66 -5.13 2.92
N MET A 178 -10.75 -5.88 2.83
CA MET A 178 -11.38 -6.53 3.97
C MET A 178 -10.88 -7.97 4.05
N ARG A 179 -10.30 -8.36 5.19
CA ARG A 179 -9.94 -9.76 5.42
C ARG A 179 -11.21 -10.62 5.39
N PRO A 180 -11.23 -11.78 4.71
CA PRO A 180 -12.43 -12.61 4.68
C PRO A 180 -12.95 -12.99 6.08
N SER A 181 -12.09 -13.35 7.03
CA SER A 181 -12.49 -13.59 8.44
C SER A 181 -13.13 -12.41 9.16
N GLN A 182 -12.97 -11.18 8.66
CA GLN A 182 -13.58 -9.99 9.25
C GLN A 182 -14.87 -9.57 8.55
N MET A 183 -15.26 -10.25 7.48
CA MET A 183 -16.51 -9.99 6.77
C MET A 183 -17.72 -10.44 7.59
N PRO A 184 -18.83 -9.70 7.57
CA PRO A 184 -20.12 -10.22 8.02
C PRO A 184 -20.46 -11.54 7.32
N PRO A 185 -21.14 -12.51 7.97
CA PRO A 185 -21.38 -13.84 7.40
C PRO A 185 -21.99 -13.83 5.99
N GLU A 186 -22.97 -12.95 5.76
CA GLU A 186 -23.63 -12.77 4.47
C GLU A 186 -22.70 -12.21 3.38
N VAL A 187 -21.73 -11.37 3.76
CA VAL A 187 -20.70 -10.82 2.86
C VAL A 187 -19.63 -11.89 2.60
N HIS A 188 -19.24 -12.66 3.62
CA HIS A 188 -18.29 -13.76 3.48
C HIS A 188 -18.81 -14.85 2.53
N GLN A 189 -20.10 -15.20 2.64
CA GLN A 189 -20.74 -16.13 1.72
C GLN A 189 -20.69 -15.60 0.28
N ALA A 190 -21.09 -14.34 0.07
CA ALA A 190 -21.01 -13.71 -1.25
C ALA A 190 -19.58 -13.64 -1.79
N TRP A 191 -18.59 -13.45 -0.92
CA TRP A 191 -17.17 -13.52 -1.28
C TRP A 191 -16.78 -14.91 -1.77
N THR A 192 -17.19 -15.97 -1.07
CA THR A 192 -16.87 -17.36 -1.44
C THR A 192 -17.46 -17.70 -2.80
N GLU A 193 -18.75 -17.40 -3.01
CA GLU A 193 -19.42 -17.64 -4.30
C GLU A 193 -18.80 -16.82 -5.44
N PHE A 194 -18.46 -15.55 -5.19
CA PHE A 194 -17.78 -14.70 -6.17
C PHE A 194 -16.39 -15.25 -6.50
N LYS A 195 -15.62 -15.62 -5.47
CA LYS A 195 -14.28 -16.22 -5.59
C LYS A 195 -14.31 -17.50 -6.40
N ASP A 196 -15.32 -18.34 -6.21
CA ASP A 196 -15.47 -19.61 -6.95
C ASP A 196 -16.09 -19.42 -8.33
N GLY A 197 -16.58 -18.21 -8.64
CA GLY A 197 -17.18 -17.87 -9.94
C GLY A 197 -18.63 -18.33 -10.08
N THR A 198 -19.27 -18.78 -9.00
CA THR A 198 -20.69 -19.15 -8.97
C THR A 198 -21.60 -17.94 -8.81
N LEU A 199 -21.05 -16.77 -8.45
CA LEU A 199 -21.74 -15.49 -8.39
C LEU A 199 -21.08 -14.48 -9.34
N ALA A 200 -21.83 -14.03 -10.35
CA ALA A 200 -21.37 -13.02 -11.29
C ALA A 200 -21.35 -11.62 -10.64
N LYS A 201 -20.57 -10.71 -11.23
CA LYS A 201 -20.39 -9.34 -10.72
C LYS A 201 -21.69 -8.55 -10.55
N ASP A 202 -22.58 -8.63 -11.54
CA ASP A 202 -23.85 -7.89 -11.52
C ASP A 202 -24.80 -8.46 -10.44
N ASP A 203 -24.80 -9.77 -10.26
CA ASP A 203 -25.57 -10.45 -9.21
C ASP A 203 -25.03 -10.15 -7.82
N LEU A 204 -23.70 -10.16 -7.66
CA LEU A 204 -23.04 -9.73 -6.44
C LEU A 204 -23.42 -8.28 -6.08
N THR A 205 -23.39 -7.37 -7.06
CA THR A 205 -23.75 -5.96 -6.87
C THR A 205 -25.20 -5.83 -6.38
N ARG A 206 -26.14 -6.49 -7.06
CA ARG A 206 -27.56 -6.50 -6.66
C ARG A 206 -27.76 -7.09 -5.26
N ARG A 207 -27.12 -8.22 -4.96
CA ARG A 207 -27.18 -8.88 -3.64
C ARG A 207 -26.66 -7.94 -2.55
N LEU A 208 -25.52 -7.29 -2.76
CA LEU A 208 -24.95 -6.35 -1.81
C LEU A 208 -25.86 -5.14 -1.58
N MET A 209 -26.46 -4.55 -2.64
CA MET A 209 -27.43 -3.46 -2.50
C MET A 209 -28.62 -3.83 -1.61
N ILE A 210 -29.12 -5.06 -1.73
CA ILE A 210 -30.22 -5.56 -0.88
C ILE A 210 -29.76 -5.70 0.58
N MET A 211 -28.52 -6.15 0.81
CA MET A 211 -27.97 -6.36 2.17
C MET A 211 -27.53 -5.07 2.86
N GLN A 212 -27.15 -4.02 2.11
CA GLN A 212 -26.56 -2.79 2.64
C GLN A 212 -27.35 -2.12 3.79
N PRO A 213 -28.70 -1.99 3.74
CA PRO A 213 -29.46 -1.39 4.83
C PRO A 213 -29.22 -2.10 6.18
N ILE A 214 -29.25 -3.44 6.19
CA ILE A 214 -29.04 -4.25 7.39
C ILE A 214 -27.58 -4.14 7.85
N LEU A 215 -26.62 -4.19 6.91
CA LEU A 215 -25.20 -4.02 7.21
C LEU A 215 -24.88 -2.66 7.84
N ARG A 216 -25.59 -1.60 7.43
CA ARG A 216 -25.48 -0.26 8.03
C ARG A 216 -26.12 -0.19 9.41
N MET A 217 -27.30 -0.78 9.58
CA MET A 217 -27.95 -0.85 10.89
C MET A 217 -27.08 -1.60 11.92
N ARG A 218 -26.48 -2.73 11.52
CA ARG A 218 -25.57 -3.49 12.38
C ARG A 218 -24.33 -2.67 12.76
N ARG A 219 -23.73 -1.94 11.80
CA ARG A 219 -22.64 -1.00 12.10
C ARG A 219 -23.08 0.06 13.12
N LYS A 220 -24.25 0.68 12.95
CA LYS A 220 -24.76 1.69 13.90
C LYS A 220 -25.08 1.10 15.29
N GLY A 221 -25.55 -0.15 15.35
CA GLY A 221 -25.89 -0.85 16.60
C GLY A 221 -24.68 -1.40 17.36
N GLU A 222 -23.64 -1.85 16.66
CA GLU A 222 -22.44 -2.43 17.28
C GLU A 222 -21.34 -1.41 17.58
N THR A 223 -21.23 -0.31 16.83
CA THR A 223 -20.36 0.86 17.06
C THR A 223 -20.36 1.68 15.79
N GLY A 224 -20.88 2.92 15.82
CA GLY A 224 -20.62 3.86 14.73
C GLY A 224 -19.12 3.92 14.46
N TRP A 225 -18.69 4.00 13.19
CA TRP A 225 -17.28 4.12 12.81
C TRP A 225 -16.61 5.18 13.70
N GLN A 226 -15.85 4.76 14.70
CA GLN A 226 -15.08 5.69 15.52
C GLN A 226 -13.65 5.70 15.00
N HIS A 227 -13.32 6.82 14.37
CA HIS A 227 -12.00 7.10 13.84
C HIS A 227 -11.08 7.51 14.99
N LYS A 228 -10.09 6.68 15.31
CA LYS A 228 -8.91 7.08 16.09
C LYS A 228 -7.66 6.86 15.25
N GLY A 229 -7.38 7.82 14.37
CA GLY A 229 -6.34 7.71 13.34
C GLY A 229 -6.76 6.85 12.13
N ARG A 230 -5.79 6.22 11.46
CA ARG A 230 -5.97 5.45 10.19
C ARG A 230 -6.17 3.93 10.37
N ARG A 231 -6.53 3.45 11.56
CA ARG A 231 -6.88 2.02 11.79
C ARG A 231 -8.38 1.88 12.05
N ILE A 232 -9.01 0.91 11.38
CA ILE A 232 -10.35 0.44 11.71
C ILE A 232 -10.18 -0.58 12.85
N TRP A 233 -10.57 -0.20 14.08
CA TRP A 233 -10.66 -1.13 15.20
C TRP A 233 -12.12 -1.44 15.51
N LYS A 234 -12.44 -2.73 15.65
CA LYS A 234 -13.68 -3.17 16.30
C LYS A 234 -13.41 -3.14 17.81
N ILE A 235 -14.08 -2.25 18.55
CA ILE A 235 -14.09 -2.28 20.02
C ILE A 235 -15.49 -2.75 20.43
N PRO A 236 -15.62 -3.85 21.21
CA PRO A 236 -16.91 -4.24 21.78
C PRO A 236 -17.40 -3.12 22.71
N LYS A 237 -18.69 -2.78 22.65
CA LYS A 237 -19.32 -2.05 23.75
C LYS A 237 -19.55 -3.00 24.91
N ASP A 238 -19.13 -2.58 26.10
CA ASP A 238 -19.72 -3.03 27.36
C ASP A 238 -21.20 -2.63 27.42
#